data_AF-X0VQX6-F1
#
_entry.id   AF-X0VQX6-F1
#
_cell.length_a   1.000
_cell.length_b   1.000
_cell.length_c   1.000
_cell.angle_alpha   90.00
_cell.angle_beta   90.00
_cell.angle_gamma   90.00
#
_symmetry.space_group_name_H-M   'P 1'
#
loop_
_entity.id
_entity.type
_entity.pdbx_description
1 polymer ?
#
loop_
_entity_poly.entity_id
_entity_poly.type
_entity_poly.pdbx_seq_one_letter_code
_entity_poly.pdbx_strand_id
1 'polypeptide(L)'
;WSIFIQPDIKATFKIDLDQVFPQKELVEQTDASAFEHFRTPLWGAHCLDSNGQPLELGMIAGALVNEQDIGKSIFTPDVPFPDYALSPDEYIFFSALPQALSTEAEMMTRYTKNKLDGKRTCIQRIHVTGGTNGILIDSLRRYRPFTPSFIGRAEDQAYILSVLANPGTKLGYAHKDGLIMRHDKEAFAQEEIRSAYISKLVGDYIRILYFSAYAKVLYNDVAKLKDTTDPFTGCFISKIPTTVAYLRFGLKAASFFAAGEKVQGLEFIKIGAK
;
A
#
# COMPACT_ATOMS: atom_id res chain seq x y z
N TRP A 1 24.48 -12.47 16.97
CA TRP A 1 23.97 -12.79 15.62
C TRP A 1 25.06 -12.46 14.61
N SER A 2 25.71 -13.47 14.04
CA SER A 2 26.61 -13.30 12.89
C SER A 2 25.75 -13.34 11.64
N ILE A 3 25.71 -12.25 10.88
CA ILE A 3 24.89 -12.15 9.67
C ILE A 3 25.85 -12.18 8.49
N PHE A 4 25.80 -13.25 7.70
CA PHE A 4 26.58 -13.40 6.48
C PHE A 4 25.84 -12.71 5.34
N ILE A 5 26.46 -11.72 4.72
CA ILE A 5 25.91 -11.04 3.53
C ILE A 5 26.88 -11.32 2.40
N GLN A 6 26.38 -11.95 1.34
CA GLN A 6 27.14 -12.07 0.12
C GLN A 6 27.29 -10.66 -0.49
N PRO A 7 28.53 -10.13 -0.66
CA PRO A 7 28.74 -8.74 -1.05
C PRO A 7 28.11 -8.33 -2.39
N ASP A 8 27.86 -9.31 -3.26
CA ASP A 8 27.27 -9.12 -4.59
C ASP A 8 25.74 -8.93 -4.55
N ILE A 9 25.09 -9.31 -3.44
CA ILE A 9 23.64 -9.11 -3.27
C ILE A 9 23.40 -7.67 -2.81
N LYS A 10 22.77 -6.86 -3.67
CA LYS A 10 22.53 -5.43 -3.42
C LYS A 10 21.15 -5.12 -2.87
N ALA A 11 20.16 -5.95 -3.17
CA ALA A 11 18.78 -5.73 -2.78
C ALA A 11 18.05 -7.03 -2.51
N THR A 12 16.94 -6.93 -1.80
CA THR A 12 15.92 -7.97 -1.72
C THR A 12 14.59 -7.41 -2.21
N PHE A 13 13.74 -8.28 -2.75
CA PHE A 13 12.47 -7.91 -3.36
C PHE A 13 11.39 -8.90 -2.91
N LYS A 14 10.24 -8.38 -2.46
CA LYS A 14 9.05 -9.17 -2.16
C LYS A 14 8.30 -9.43 -3.47
N ILE A 15 7.71 -10.59 -3.65
CA ILE A 15 6.75 -10.89 -4.71
C ILE A 15 5.68 -11.77 -4.10
N ASP A 16 4.41 -11.38 -4.26
CA ASP A 16 3.31 -12.21 -3.78
C ASP A 16 3.04 -13.35 -4.77
N LEU A 17 2.52 -14.49 -4.29
CA LEU A 17 2.36 -15.71 -5.10
C LEU A 17 1.41 -15.53 -6.30
N ASP A 18 0.49 -14.58 -6.20
CA ASP A 18 -0.49 -14.23 -7.22
C ASP A 18 -0.02 -13.06 -8.11
N GLN A 19 1.26 -12.71 -8.07
CA GLN A 19 1.85 -11.62 -8.85
C GLN A 19 2.95 -12.09 -9.78
N VAL A 20 2.92 -11.60 -11.02
CA VAL A 20 3.92 -11.92 -12.05
C VAL A 20 4.32 -10.68 -12.82
N PHE A 21 5.57 -10.61 -13.28
CA PHE A 21 5.98 -9.56 -14.21
C PHE A 21 5.46 -9.89 -15.62
N PRO A 22 4.59 -9.05 -16.21
CA PRO A 22 4.08 -9.26 -17.56
C PRO A 22 5.13 -8.83 -18.59
N GLN A 23 6.15 -9.68 -18.77
CA GLN A 23 7.38 -9.33 -19.48
C GLN A 23 7.15 -8.87 -20.92
N LYS A 24 6.17 -9.46 -21.61
CA LYS A 24 5.82 -9.07 -22.99
C LYS A 24 5.28 -7.64 -23.01
N GLU A 25 4.27 -7.36 -22.21
CA GLU A 25 3.59 -6.07 -22.13
C GLU A 25 4.51 -4.97 -21.59
N LEU A 26 5.39 -5.30 -20.64
CA LEU A 26 6.43 -4.40 -20.14
C LEU A 26 7.35 -3.93 -21.26
N VAL A 27 7.89 -4.86 -22.06
CA VAL A 27 8.77 -4.50 -23.19
C VAL A 27 8.01 -3.71 -24.24
N GLU A 28 6.80 -4.14 -24.60
CA GLU A 28 5.98 -3.49 -25.62
C GLU A 28 5.55 -2.06 -25.23
N GLN A 29 5.30 -1.79 -23.95
CA GLN A 29 4.73 -0.50 -23.50
C GLN A 29 5.73 0.43 -22.81
N THR A 30 6.91 -0.08 -22.41
CA THR A 30 7.92 0.70 -21.67
C THR A 30 9.33 0.62 -22.27
N ASP A 31 9.53 -0.18 -23.31
CA ASP A 31 10.84 -0.50 -23.90
C ASP A 31 11.86 -1.06 -22.88
N ALA A 32 11.36 -1.63 -21.77
CA ALA A 32 12.19 -2.16 -20.69
C ALA A 32 11.60 -3.44 -20.09
N SER A 33 12.47 -4.40 -19.82
CA SER A 33 12.16 -5.59 -19.02
C SER A 33 11.94 -5.27 -17.54
N ALA A 34 11.36 -6.23 -16.82
CA ALA A 34 11.17 -6.11 -15.38
C ALA A 34 12.46 -5.74 -14.62
N PHE A 35 13.58 -6.38 -14.97
CA PHE A 35 14.87 -6.10 -14.30
C PHE A 35 15.52 -4.78 -14.74
N GLU A 36 15.24 -4.30 -15.94
CA GLU A 36 15.72 -2.98 -16.37
C GLU A 36 15.05 -1.85 -15.59
N HIS A 37 13.80 -2.02 -15.16
CA HIS A 37 13.14 -1.06 -14.27
C HIS A 37 13.85 -0.90 -12.93
N PHE A 38 14.47 -1.97 -12.40
CA PHE A 38 15.28 -1.90 -11.18
C PHE A 38 16.60 -1.14 -11.34
N ARG A 39 17.05 -0.87 -12.58
CA ARG A 39 18.31 -0.15 -12.84
C ARG A 39 18.16 1.36 -12.78
N THR A 40 17.02 1.87 -12.30
CA THR A 40 16.83 3.31 -12.12
C THR A 40 17.89 3.90 -11.18
N PRO A 41 18.53 5.03 -11.55
CA PRO A 41 19.52 5.67 -10.69
C PRO A 41 18.91 6.29 -9.43
N LEU A 42 17.57 6.35 -9.34
CA LEU A 42 16.86 6.86 -8.18
C LEU A 42 16.83 5.86 -7.01
N TRP A 43 16.99 4.56 -7.26
CA TRP A 43 16.99 3.58 -6.18
C TRP A 43 18.32 3.64 -5.41
N GLY A 44 18.25 4.13 -4.17
CA GLY A 44 19.40 4.45 -3.33
C GLY A 44 19.82 5.93 -3.37
N ALA A 45 19.12 6.78 -4.12
CA ALA A 45 19.46 8.19 -4.20
C ALA A 45 19.11 8.95 -2.91
N HIS A 46 19.93 9.97 -2.59
CA HIS A 46 19.65 10.95 -1.55
C HIS A 46 18.98 12.19 -2.16
N CYS A 47 17.89 12.65 -1.55
CA CYS A 47 17.09 13.76 -2.06
C CYS A 47 16.40 14.52 -0.90
N LEU A 48 15.57 15.49 -1.27
CA LEU A 48 14.70 16.22 -0.35
C LEU A 48 13.24 15.88 -0.69
N ASP A 49 12.42 15.65 0.34
CA ASP A 49 10.97 15.53 0.16
C ASP A 49 10.32 16.89 -0.16
N SER A 50 8.99 16.88 -0.38
CA SER A 50 8.23 18.10 -0.68
C SER A 50 8.23 19.14 0.45
N ASN A 51 8.61 18.75 1.66
CA ASN A 51 8.75 19.61 2.84
C ASN A 51 10.22 19.98 3.11
N GLY A 52 11.13 19.68 2.18
CA GLY A 52 12.57 19.94 2.31
C GLY A 52 13.28 19.04 3.31
N GLN A 53 12.70 17.91 3.72
CA GLN A 53 13.33 16.97 4.65
C GLN A 53 14.26 16.00 3.90
N PRO A 54 15.44 15.67 4.46
CA PRO A 54 16.33 14.69 3.86
C PRO A 54 15.68 13.30 3.74
N LEU A 55 15.83 12.70 2.56
CA LEU A 55 15.26 11.40 2.22
C LEU A 55 16.29 10.55 1.47
N GLU A 56 16.36 9.26 1.81
CA GLU A 56 17.02 8.23 1.04
C GLU A 56 15.97 7.34 0.38
N LEU A 57 15.99 7.26 -0.94
CA LEU A 57 15.14 6.39 -1.73
C LEU A 57 15.67 4.95 -1.73
N GLY A 58 15.95 4.41 -0.55
CA GLY A 58 16.54 3.07 -0.36
C GLY A 58 15.58 1.91 -0.63
N MET A 59 14.28 2.21 -0.73
CA MET A 59 13.25 1.26 -1.17
C MET A 59 12.78 1.61 -2.58
N ILE A 60 12.16 0.65 -3.26
CA ILE A 60 11.50 0.86 -4.55
C ILE A 60 10.13 0.20 -4.50
N ALA A 61 9.12 0.84 -5.08
CA ALA A 61 7.76 0.32 -5.13
C ALA A 61 7.21 0.44 -6.55
N GLY A 62 6.66 -0.66 -7.04
CA GLY A 62 5.94 -0.72 -8.31
C GLY A 62 4.43 -0.74 -8.13
N ALA A 63 3.72 -0.88 -9.24
CA ALA A 63 2.26 -0.90 -9.29
C ALA A 63 1.72 -2.26 -9.72
N LEU A 64 0.39 -2.42 -9.61
CA LEU A 64 -0.33 -3.59 -10.08
C LEU A 64 -1.28 -3.22 -11.21
N VAL A 65 -1.50 -4.19 -12.10
CA VAL A 65 -2.60 -4.23 -13.06
C VAL A 65 -3.30 -5.58 -12.93
N ASN A 66 -4.63 -5.60 -12.98
CA ASN A 66 -5.37 -6.87 -12.94
C ASN A 66 -5.13 -7.65 -14.24
N GLU A 67 -5.13 -8.99 -14.16
CA GLU A 67 -5.00 -9.86 -15.33
C GLU A 67 -6.03 -9.54 -16.43
N GLN A 68 -7.30 -9.36 -16.06
CA GLN A 68 -8.37 -8.97 -16.99
C GLN A 68 -8.17 -7.61 -17.68
N ASP A 69 -7.41 -6.70 -17.05
CA ASP A 69 -7.24 -5.33 -17.52
C ASP A 69 -5.95 -5.14 -18.33
N ILE A 70 -5.03 -6.11 -18.29
CA ILE A 70 -3.72 -5.97 -18.91
C ILE A 70 -3.78 -5.80 -20.43
N GLY A 71 -4.80 -6.37 -21.07
CA GLY A 71 -5.03 -6.23 -22.51
C GLY A 71 -5.34 -4.80 -22.95
N LYS A 72 -5.73 -3.91 -22.04
CA LYS A 72 -5.93 -2.48 -22.32
C LYS A 72 -4.60 -1.73 -22.28
N SER A 73 -3.87 -1.89 -21.18
CA SER A 73 -2.59 -1.23 -20.89
C SER A 73 -2.07 -1.73 -19.54
N ILE A 74 -0.74 -1.81 -19.37
CA ILE A 74 -0.15 -2.04 -18.04
C ILE A 74 -0.38 -0.85 -17.10
N PHE A 75 -0.72 0.33 -17.63
CA PHE A 75 -1.04 1.53 -16.86
C PHE A 75 -2.54 1.67 -16.58
N THR A 76 -3.30 0.57 -16.69
CA THR A 76 -4.71 0.55 -16.26
C THR A 76 -4.73 0.37 -14.73
N PRO A 77 -5.36 1.27 -13.98
CA PRO A 77 -5.40 1.16 -12.52
C PRO A 77 -6.17 -0.10 -12.09
N ASP A 78 -5.60 -0.85 -11.16
CA ASP A 78 -6.20 -2.07 -10.59
C ASP A 78 -7.39 -1.77 -9.67
N VAL A 79 -7.44 -0.56 -9.11
CA VAL A 79 -8.53 -0.03 -8.29
C VAL A 79 -9.26 1.08 -9.05
N PRO A 80 -10.47 0.83 -9.58
CA PRO A 80 -11.23 1.86 -10.28
C PRO A 80 -11.88 2.84 -9.30
N PHE A 81 -12.22 4.03 -9.80
CA PHE A 81 -13.06 4.96 -9.04
C PHE A 81 -14.43 4.33 -8.77
N PRO A 82 -14.96 4.47 -7.55
CA PRO A 82 -16.26 3.93 -7.19
C PRO A 82 -17.38 4.65 -7.95
N ASP A 83 -18.17 3.89 -8.72
CA ASP A 83 -19.35 4.37 -9.45
C ASP A 83 -20.63 3.71 -8.90
N TYR A 84 -20.88 3.91 -7.62
CA TYR A 84 -22.03 3.36 -6.93
C TYR A 84 -22.52 4.31 -5.81
N ALA A 85 -23.76 4.14 -5.40
CA ALA A 85 -24.34 4.90 -4.30
C ALA A 85 -23.71 4.47 -2.96
N LEU A 86 -23.21 5.44 -2.20
CA LEU A 86 -22.55 5.17 -0.92
C LEU A 86 -23.50 4.53 0.09
N SER A 87 -23.02 3.49 0.76
CA SER A 87 -23.67 2.98 1.96
C SER A 87 -23.50 3.95 3.13
N PRO A 88 -24.39 3.91 4.16
CA PRO A 88 -24.35 4.85 5.28
C PRO A 88 -22.99 4.95 5.99
N ASP A 89 -22.23 3.85 6.09
CA ASP A 89 -20.89 3.89 6.69
C ASP A 89 -19.85 4.56 5.79
N GLU A 90 -20.04 4.51 4.47
CA GLU A 90 -19.12 5.11 3.49
C GLU A 90 -19.18 6.64 3.47
N TYR A 91 -20.28 7.27 3.90
CA TYR A 91 -20.32 8.73 4.08
C TYR A 91 -19.36 9.23 5.16
N ILE A 92 -19.00 8.37 6.12
CA ILE A 92 -18.07 8.69 7.21
C ILE A 92 -16.69 8.13 6.91
N PHE A 93 -16.62 6.96 6.27
CA PHE A 93 -15.37 6.31 5.90
C PHE A 93 -15.45 5.73 4.50
N PHE A 94 -14.91 6.44 3.53
CA PHE A 94 -14.85 5.97 2.15
C PHE A 94 -13.42 5.61 1.78
N SER A 95 -12.98 4.37 1.99
CA SER A 95 -11.62 3.97 1.61
C SER A 95 -11.45 3.70 0.12
N ALA A 96 -12.52 3.36 -0.61
CA ALA A 96 -12.41 3.03 -2.03
C ALA A 96 -11.96 4.24 -2.86
N LEU A 97 -12.52 5.43 -2.60
CA LEU A 97 -12.14 6.67 -3.28
C LEU A 97 -10.65 7.06 -3.12
N PRO A 98 -10.09 7.18 -1.91
CA PRO A 98 -8.67 7.51 -1.74
C PRO A 98 -7.75 6.40 -2.26
N GLN A 99 -8.17 5.13 -2.23
CA GLN A 99 -7.42 4.05 -2.88
C GLN A 99 -7.38 4.25 -4.40
N ALA A 100 -8.52 4.48 -5.04
CA ALA A 100 -8.60 4.73 -6.48
C ALA A 100 -7.78 5.97 -6.89
N LEU A 101 -7.92 7.07 -6.14
CA LEU A 101 -7.15 8.29 -6.36
C LEU A 101 -5.64 8.04 -6.24
N SER A 102 -5.21 7.30 -5.20
CA SER A 102 -3.80 6.98 -4.98
C SER A 102 -3.25 6.06 -6.09
N THR A 103 -4.03 5.07 -6.53
CA THR A 103 -3.65 4.21 -7.64
C THR A 103 -3.48 5.02 -8.92
N GLU A 104 -4.47 5.83 -9.30
CA GLU A 104 -4.38 6.64 -10.51
C GLU A 104 -3.25 7.69 -10.43
N ALA A 105 -3.17 8.45 -9.34
CA ALA A 105 -2.25 9.56 -9.23
C ALA A 105 -0.81 9.12 -8.97
N GLU A 106 -0.57 8.23 -8.00
CA GLU A 106 0.79 7.85 -7.62
C GLU A 106 1.30 6.65 -8.40
N MET A 107 0.49 5.61 -8.58
CA MET A 107 0.95 4.33 -9.12
C MET A 107 0.97 4.31 -10.65
N MET A 108 0.06 5.03 -11.30
CA MET A 108 0.02 5.12 -12.76
C MET A 108 0.81 6.32 -13.32
N THR A 109 1.51 7.10 -12.46
CA THR A 109 2.31 8.24 -12.91
C THR A 109 3.38 7.82 -13.93
N ARG A 110 3.51 8.61 -15.00
CA ARG A 110 4.52 8.42 -16.04
C ARG A 110 5.40 9.65 -16.17
N TYR A 111 6.71 9.47 -16.24
CA TYR A 111 7.67 10.59 -16.29
C TYR A 111 7.93 11.06 -17.73
N THR A 112 6.87 11.44 -18.45
CA THR A 112 6.93 11.64 -19.91
C THR A 112 7.14 13.09 -20.36
N LYS A 113 6.90 14.08 -19.47
CA LYS A 113 7.19 15.53 -19.57
C LYS A 113 6.69 16.19 -18.27
N ASN A 114 7.25 17.34 -17.88
CA ASN A 114 6.89 18.22 -16.74
C ASN A 114 7.88 18.21 -15.55
N LYS A 115 7.45 18.74 -14.40
CA LYS A 115 8.20 18.87 -13.13
C LYS A 115 8.68 17.54 -12.52
N LEU A 116 8.13 16.40 -12.98
CA LEU A 116 8.54 15.06 -12.56
C LEU A 116 9.14 14.37 -13.79
N ASP A 117 10.43 14.08 -13.74
CA ASP A 117 11.23 13.59 -14.88
C ASP A 117 11.79 12.18 -14.67
N GLY A 118 11.57 11.57 -13.49
CA GLY A 118 12.06 10.24 -13.16
C GLY A 118 13.59 10.14 -13.08
N LYS A 119 14.30 11.28 -13.07
CA LYS A 119 15.77 11.35 -13.06
C LYS A 119 16.29 12.26 -11.95
N ARG A 120 15.75 13.47 -11.85
CA ARG A 120 16.07 14.47 -10.83
C ARG A 120 14.91 14.65 -9.85
N THR A 121 13.71 14.31 -10.28
CA THR A 121 12.45 14.55 -9.59
C THR A 121 11.53 13.38 -9.82
N CYS A 122 10.92 12.86 -8.75
CA CYS A 122 10.04 11.70 -8.81
C CYS A 122 8.97 11.82 -7.73
N ILE A 123 7.96 10.97 -7.81
CA ILE A 123 7.05 10.76 -6.69
C ILE A 123 7.81 9.96 -5.61
N GLN A 124 7.75 10.43 -4.37
CA GLN A 124 8.06 9.61 -3.21
C GLN A 124 6.80 8.82 -2.85
N ARG A 125 6.90 7.48 -2.79
CA ARG A 125 5.80 6.67 -2.27
C ARG A 125 5.97 6.42 -0.78
N ILE A 126 4.84 6.28 -0.10
CA ILE A 126 4.74 6.01 1.35
C ILE A 126 3.97 4.70 1.60
N HIS A 127 3.58 4.02 0.53
CA HIS A 127 2.88 2.73 0.59
C HIS A 127 3.20 1.90 -0.65
N VAL A 128 2.87 0.62 -0.57
CA VAL A 128 2.96 -0.36 -1.65
C VAL A 128 1.58 -1.00 -1.81
N THR A 129 1.27 -1.43 -3.02
CA THR A 129 0.13 -2.30 -3.30
C THR A 129 0.63 -3.72 -3.49
N GLY A 130 0.60 -4.52 -2.43
CA GLY A 130 0.99 -5.93 -2.46
C GLY A 130 2.50 -6.17 -2.55
N GLY A 131 2.88 -7.24 -3.25
CA GLY A 131 4.24 -7.75 -3.29
C GLY A 131 5.28 -6.86 -3.94
N THR A 132 4.93 -5.93 -4.83
CA THR A 132 5.87 -5.15 -5.67
C THR A 132 6.72 -4.11 -4.91
N ASN A 133 7.54 -4.55 -3.96
CA ASN A 133 8.50 -3.71 -3.24
C ASN A 133 9.88 -4.36 -3.11
N GLY A 134 10.90 -3.51 -3.11
CA GLY A 134 12.27 -3.89 -2.82
C GLY A 134 12.94 -2.93 -1.87
N ILE A 135 14.01 -3.41 -1.23
CA ILE A 135 14.88 -2.62 -0.36
C ILE A 135 16.34 -2.97 -0.62
N LEU A 136 17.19 -1.95 -0.68
CA LEU A 136 18.65 -2.15 -0.72
C LEU A 136 19.12 -2.76 0.60
N ILE A 137 20.04 -3.72 0.54
CA ILE A 137 20.55 -4.40 1.74
C ILE A 137 21.19 -3.39 2.70
N ASP A 138 21.89 -2.38 2.19
CA ASP A 138 22.48 -1.32 3.01
C ASP A 138 21.41 -0.47 3.73
N SER A 139 20.34 -0.09 3.02
CA SER A 139 19.22 0.65 3.61
C SER A 139 18.48 -0.21 4.64
N LEU A 140 18.23 -1.50 4.35
CA LEU A 140 17.64 -2.44 5.30
C LEU A 140 18.47 -2.52 6.60
N ARG A 141 19.80 -2.56 6.49
CA ARG A 141 20.72 -2.67 7.63
C ARG A 141 20.84 -1.38 8.43
N ARG A 142 20.78 -0.24 7.74
CA ARG A 142 20.85 1.11 8.30
C ARG A 142 19.59 1.48 9.06
N TYR A 143 18.44 1.40 8.39
CA TYR A 143 17.17 1.86 8.94
C TYR A 143 16.45 0.79 9.78
N ARG A 144 16.72 -0.49 9.52
CA ARG A 144 16.11 -1.64 10.21
C ARG A 144 14.59 -1.53 10.35
N PRO A 145 13.85 -1.28 9.25
CA PRO A 145 12.40 -1.22 9.32
C PRO A 145 11.83 -2.55 9.83
N PHE A 146 10.71 -2.46 10.55
CA PHE A 146 10.07 -3.61 11.17
C PHE A 146 8.55 -3.45 11.19
N THR A 147 7.85 -4.58 11.23
CA THR A 147 6.40 -4.64 11.47
C THR A 147 6.15 -5.54 12.68
N PRO A 148 5.34 -5.13 13.67
CA PRO A 148 4.90 -6.01 14.75
C PRO A 148 4.17 -7.25 14.22
N SER A 149 4.49 -8.43 14.76
CA SER A 149 4.00 -9.72 14.25
C SER A 149 2.48 -9.92 14.36
N PHE A 150 1.78 -9.14 15.19
CA PHE A 150 0.32 -9.17 15.30
C PHE A 150 -0.39 -8.39 14.19
N ILE A 151 0.34 -7.60 13.39
CA ILE A 151 -0.20 -6.99 12.18
C ILE A 151 -0.12 -8.05 11.09
N GLY A 152 -1.26 -8.70 10.79
CA GLY A 152 -1.38 -9.73 9.75
C GLY A 152 -2.07 -9.27 8.47
N ARG A 153 -2.27 -7.96 8.30
CA ARG A 153 -2.86 -7.36 7.10
C ARG A 153 -2.22 -6.00 6.85
N ALA A 154 -1.82 -5.76 5.60
CA ALA A 154 -1.11 -4.55 5.18
C ALA A 154 0.21 -4.35 5.96
N GLU A 155 0.97 -5.43 6.16
CA GLU A 155 2.23 -5.41 6.89
C GLU A 155 3.25 -4.48 6.26
N ASP A 156 3.23 -4.37 4.94
CA ASP A 156 4.03 -3.44 4.13
C ASP A 156 3.74 -1.97 4.46
N GLN A 157 2.46 -1.63 4.68
CA GLN A 157 2.04 -0.29 5.07
C GLN A 157 2.45 0.02 6.51
N ALA A 158 2.45 -0.97 7.39
CA ALA A 158 2.98 -0.82 8.75
C ALA A 158 4.51 -0.75 8.77
N TYR A 159 5.19 -1.48 7.87
CA TYR A 159 6.64 -1.61 7.82
C TYR A 159 7.36 -0.28 7.72
N ILE A 160 6.87 0.60 6.84
CA ILE A 160 7.47 1.93 6.64
C ILE A 160 7.22 2.86 7.84
N LEU A 161 6.13 2.67 8.59
CA LEU A 161 5.84 3.51 9.76
C LEU A 161 6.97 3.46 10.79
N SER A 162 7.68 2.34 10.91
CA SER A 162 8.76 2.17 11.88
C SER A 162 9.98 3.05 11.61
N VAL A 163 10.08 3.66 10.41
CA VAL A 163 11.25 4.45 10.00
C VAL A 163 10.94 5.90 9.67
N LEU A 164 9.67 6.29 9.46
CA LEU A 164 9.34 7.71 9.22
C LEU A 164 9.46 8.58 10.50
N ALA A 165 9.58 7.95 11.68
CA ALA A 165 9.73 8.59 13.00
C ALA A 165 11.16 9.00 13.28
N ASN A 166 12.11 8.38 12.59
CA ASN A 166 13.52 8.53 12.88
C ASN A 166 13.96 9.96 12.57
N PRO A 167 14.73 10.61 13.47
CA PRO A 167 15.31 11.91 13.18
C PRO A 167 16.37 11.77 12.06
N GLY A 168 16.54 12.82 11.27
CA GLY A 168 17.53 12.88 10.20
C GLY A 168 16.99 12.45 8.84
N THR A 169 17.81 11.69 8.09
CA THR A 169 17.41 11.20 6.76
C THR A 169 16.38 10.09 6.92
N LYS A 170 15.24 10.21 6.24
CA LYS A 170 14.19 9.20 6.24
C LYS A 170 14.43 8.16 5.15
N LEU A 171 13.88 6.97 5.33
CA LEU A 171 13.77 5.98 4.27
C LEU A 171 12.47 6.20 3.49
N GLY A 172 12.53 6.14 2.16
CA GLY A 172 11.37 6.22 1.30
C GLY A 172 11.45 5.28 0.10
N TYR A 173 10.31 5.15 -0.59
CA TYR A 173 10.19 4.38 -1.81
C TYR A 173 10.42 5.27 -3.03
N ALA A 174 11.37 4.88 -3.89
CA ALA A 174 11.44 5.35 -5.25
C ALA A 174 10.21 4.84 -6.02
N HIS A 175 9.45 5.74 -6.62
CA HIS A 175 8.49 5.37 -7.65
C HIS A 175 9.21 5.20 -8.99
N LYS A 176 9.10 4.01 -9.57
CA LYS A 176 9.58 3.72 -10.93
C LYS A 176 8.40 3.47 -11.86
N ASP A 177 8.21 4.39 -12.80
CA ASP A 177 7.22 4.21 -13.87
C ASP A 177 7.54 2.96 -14.69
N GLY A 178 6.52 2.16 -14.96
CA GLY A 178 6.66 0.89 -15.68
C GLY A 178 7.14 -0.28 -14.83
N LEU A 179 7.51 -0.09 -13.56
CA LEU A 179 7.67 -1.21 -12.63
C LEU A 179 6.27 -1.73 -12.23
N ILE A 180 5.69 -2.57 -13.07
CA ILE A 180 4.30 -3.04 -12.92
C ILE A 180 4.27 -4.57 -12.92
N MET A 181 3.52 -5.14 -11.98
CA MET A 181 3.21 -6.57 -11.96
C MET A 181 1.74 -6.81 -12.30
N ARG A 182 1.46 -7.93 -12.94
CA ARG A 182 0.10 -8.41 -13.16
C ARG A 182 -0.37 -9.15 -11.91
N HIS A 183 -1.59 -8.86 -11.47
CA HIS A 183 -2.25 -9.51 -10.34
C HIS A 183 -3.27 -10.53 -10.84
N ASP A 184 -3.01 -11.83 -10.59
CA ASP A 184 -3.79 -12.97 -11.09
C ASP A 184 -4.85 -13.42 -10.06
N LYS A 185 -5.47 -12.45 -9.38
CA LYS A 185 -6.34 -12.69 -8.21
C LYS A 185 -7.48 -13.67 -8.47
N GLU A 186 -8.11 -13.59 -9.64
CA GLU A 186 -9.28 -14.41 -9.98
C GLU A 186 -8.92 -15.86 -10.28
N ALA A 187 -7.73 -16.10 -10.85
CA ALA A 187 -7.22 -17.45 -11.08
C ALA A 187 -6.91 -18.19 -9.76
N PHE A 188 -6.63 -17.44 -8.68
CA PHE A 188 -6.37 -17.99 -7.34
C PHE A 188 -7.62 -18.07 -6.43
N ALA A 189 -8.71 -17.35 -6.74
CA ALA A 189 -9.80 -17.08 -5.77
C ALA A 189 -11.18 -17.65 -6.13
N GLN A 190 -11.29 -18.69 -6.97
CA GLN A 190 -12.60 -19.18 -7.43
C GLN A 190 -13.50 -19.84 -6.34
N GLU A 191 -13.04 -20.09 -5.10
CA GLU A 191 -13.87 -20.80 -4.09
C GLU A 191 -14.21 -20.08 -2.77
N GLU A 192 -13.72 -18.87 -2.45
CA GLU A 192 -13.88 -18.30 -1.07
C GLU A 192 -14.30 -16.81 -0.98
N ILE A 193 -14.95 -16.26 -2.00
CA ILE A 193 -15.15 -14.80 -2.14
C ILE A 193 -15.97 -14.17 -0.98
N ARG A 194 -17.01 -14.86 -0.45
CA ARG A 194 -17.93 -14.27 0.54
C ARG A 194 -17.34 -14.19 1.95
N SER A 195 -16.74 -15.27 2.45
CA SER A 195 -16.10 -15.27 3.78
C SER A 195 -14.85 -14.37 3.78
N ALA A 196 -14.14 -14.32 2.64
CA ALA A 196 -13.02 -13.39 2.44
C ALA A 196 -13.45 -11.92 2.51
N TYR A 197 -14.65 -11.57 2.02
CA TYR A 197 -15.17 -10.20 2.09
C TYR A 197 -15.46 -9.76 3.53
N ILE A 198 -16.20 -10.56 4.31
CA ILE A 198 -16.49 -10.24 5.72
C ILE A 198 -15.21 -10.15 6.54
N SER A 199 -14.31 -11.11 6.36
CA SER A 199 -13.01 -11.12 7.04
C SER A 199 -12.16 -9.90 6.67
N LYS A 200 -12.19 -9.47 5.40
CA LYS A 200 -11.55 -8.23 4.95
C LYS A 200 -12.10 -7.00 5.69
N LEU A 201 -13.43 -6.87 5.78
CA LEU A 201 -14.06 -5.72 6.47
C LEU A 201 -13.66 -5.66 7.94
N VAL A 202 -13.72 -6.78 8.66
CA VAL A 202 -13.29 -6.85 10.06
C VAL A 202 -11.79 -6.55 10.19
N GLY A 203 -10.97 -7.09 9.28
CA GLY A 203 -9.54 -6.82 9.22
C GLY A 203 -9.22 -5.33 9.05
N ASP A 204 -9.97 -4.60 8.24
CA ASP A 204 -9.79 -3.16 8.07
C ASP A 204 -10.13 -2.36 9.35
N TYR A 205 -11.00 -2.89 10.22
CA TYR A 205 -11.31 -2.24 11.51
C TYR A 205 -10.25 -2.55 12.57
N ILE A 206 -9.80 -3.80 12.64
CA ILE A 206 -8.64 -4.19 13.45
C ILE A 206 -7.43 -3.34 13.05
N ARG A 207 -7.26 -3.11 11.74
CA ARG A 207 -6.21 -2.26 11.20
C ARG A 207 -6.29 -0.83 11.74
N ILE A 208 -7.47 -0.23 11.89
CA ILE A 208 -7.63 1.08 12.53
C ILE A 208 -7.06 1.06 13.96
N LEU A 209 -7.43 0.04 14.74
CA LEU A 209 -6.99 -0.09 16.13
C LEU A 209 -5.47 -0.27 16.22
N TYR A 210 -4.92 -1.21 15.46
CA TYR A 210 -3.49 -1.54 15.49
C TYR A 210 -2.62 -0.42 14.92
N PHE A 211 -2.98 0.18 13.78
CA PHE A 211 -2.18 1.25 13.19
C PHE A 211 -2.21 2.50 14.07
N SER A 212 -3.36 2.82 14.68
CA SER A 212 -3.45 3.93 15.62
C SER A 212 -2.63 3.70 16.90
N ALA A 213 -2.65 2.48 17.45
CA ALA A 213 -1.82 2.14 18.61
C ALA A 213 -0.32 2.17 18.25
N TYR A 214 0.04 1.59 17.10
CA TYR A 214 1.42 1.55 16.64
C TYR A 214 1.97 2.95 16.34
N ALA A 215 1.20 3.80 15.67
CA ALA A 215 1.54 5.20 15.44
C ALA A 215 1.79 5.96 16.76
N LYS A 216 0.96 5.75 17.79
CA LYS A 216 1.15 6.37 19.11
C LYS A 216 2.43 5.91 19.82
N VAL A 217 2.85 4.66 19.62
CA VAL A 217 4.10 4.15 20.19
C VAL A 217 5.32 4.74 19.48
N LEU A 218 5.23 4.87 18.16
CA LEU A 218 6.35 5.32 17.33
C LEU A 218 6.52 6.85 17.28
N TYR A 219 5.43 7.63 17.43
CA TYR A 219 5.44 9.07 17.19
C TYR A 219 4.77 9.84 18.31
N ASN A 220 5.45 10.91 18.74
CA ASN A 220 4.86 11.90 19.64
C ASN A 220 3.76 12.72 18.95
N ASP A 221 3.92 13.01 17.65
CA ASP A 221 2.95 13.73 16.83
C ASP A 221 2.29 12.81 15.80
N VAL A 222 1.23 12.14 16.25
CA VAL A 222 0.42 11.23 15.40
C VAL A 222 -0.28 11.98 14.27
N ALA A 223 -0.59 13.28 14.44
CA ALA A 223 -1.23 14.06 13.39
C ALA A 223 -0.27 14.26 12.22
N LYS A 224 0.98 14.63 12.49
CA LYS A 224 2.02 14.75 11.46
C LYS A 224 2.30 13.44 10.72
N LEU A 225 2.31 12.31 11.43
CA LEU A 225 2.42 11.00 10.77
C LEU A 225 1.23 10.73 9.85
N LYS A 226 0.01 10.99 10.34
CA LYS A 226 -1.20 10.83 9.55
C LYS A 226 -1.14 11.68 8.29
N ASP A 227 -0.81 12.96 8.40
CA ASP A 227 -0.68 13.88 7.25
C ASP A 227 0.38 13.39 6.25
N THR A 228 1.48 12.81 6.75
CA THR A 228 2.53 12.22 5.91
C THR A 228 2.04 10.98 5.17
N THR A 229 1.13 10.20 5.74
CA THR A 229 0.73 8.88 5.24
C THR A 229 -0.65 8.86 4.59
N ASP A 230 -1.36 9.98 4.62
CA ASP A 230 -2.64 10.20 3.95
C ASP A 230 -2.46 10.31 2.43
N PRO A 231 -3.49 9.94 1.64
CA PRO A 231 -4.80 9.47 2.10
C PRO A 231 -4.85 7.94 2.33
N PHE A 232 -3.79 7.20 1.96
CA PHE A 232 -3.84 5.74 1.87
C PHE A 232 -3.67 5.04 3.22
N THR A 233 -2.50 5.15 3.85
CA THR A 233 -2.22 4.50 5.13
C THR A 233 -2.78 5.30 6.30
N GLY A 234 -2.72 6.62 6.22
CA GLY A 234 -3.15 7.53 7.28
C GLY A 234 -4.65 7.46 7.57
N CYS A 235 -5.49 6.98 6.63
CA CYS A 235 -6.92 6.78 6.89
C CYS A 235 -7.21 5.72 7.97
N PHE A 236 -6.25 4.83 8.24
CA PHE A 236 -6.31 3.83 9.32
C PHE A 236 -5.71 4.35 10.65
N ILE A 237 -5.21 5.57 10.69
CA ILE A 237 -4.65 6.20 11.89
C ILE A 237 -5.65 7.22 12.42
N SER A 238 -6.10 7.04 13.67
CA SER A 238 -7.10 7.90 14.30
C SER A 238 -6.72 8.26 15.73
N LYS A 239 -7.10 9.48 16.14
CA LYS A 239 -6.98 9.92 17.55
C LYS A 239 -8.00 9.21 18.46
N ILE A 240 -9.14 8.79 17.91
CA ILE A 240 -10.26 8.12 18.59
C ILE A 240 -10.55 6.75 17.93
N PRO A 241 -9.57 5.83 17.88
CA PRO A 241 -9.66 4.63 17.05
C PRO A 241 -10.80 3.70 17.46
N THR A 242 -11.04 3.55 18.76
CA THR A 242 -12.13 2.73 19.31
C THR A 242 -13.50 3.24 18.87
N THR A 243 -13.74 4.55 18.99
CA THR A 243 -15.00 5.17 18.56
C THR A 243 -15.23 5.01 17.06
N VAL A 244 -14.19 5.25 16.23
CA VAL A 244 -14.29 5.09 14.78
C VAL A 244 -14.59 3.63 14.42
N ALA A 245 -13.88 2.67 15.02
CA ALA A 245 -14.09 1.24 14.75
C ALA A 245 -15.51 0.80 15.12
N TYR A 246 -16.02 1.17 16.30
CA TYR A 246 -17.38 0.80 16.72
C TYR A 246 -18.48 1.48 15.91
N LEU A 247 -18.31 2.76 15.55
CA LEU A 247 -19.27 3.46 14.69
C LEU A 247 -19.34 2.80 13.31
N ARG A 248 -18.19 2.51 12.68
CA ARG A 248 -18.14 1.81 11.40
C ARG A 248 -18.74 0.41 11.50
N PHE A 249 -18.44 -0.32 12.57
CA PHE A 249 -19.01 -1.63 12.81
C PHE A 249 -20.53 -1.60 12.95
N GLY A 250 -21.07 -0.70 13.78
CA GLY A 250 -22.52 -0.55 13.95
C GLY A 250 -23.24 -0.15 12.65
N LEU A 251 -22.71 0.86 11.94
CA LEU A 251 -23.30 1.33 10.69
C LEU A 251 -23.24 0.26 9.59
N LYS A 252 -22.11 -0.45 9.46
CA LYS A 252 -21.99 -1.51 8.46
C LYS A 252 -22.91 -2.68 8.78
N ALA A 253 -23.00 -3.11 10.03
CA ALA A 253 -23.94 -4.14 10.45
C ALA A 253 -25.39 -3.73 10.12
N ALA A 254 -25.78 -2.49 10.46
CA ALA A 254 -27.10 -1.95 10.14
C ALA A 254 -27.36 -1.93 8.62
N SER A 255 -26.36 -1.59 7.81
CA SER A 255 -26.47 -1.57 6.34
C SER A 255 -26.82 -2.94 5.77
N PHE A 256 -26.22 -4.02 6.30
CA PHE A 256 -26.55 -5.39 5.86
C PHE A 256 -28.01 -5.73 6.15
N PHE A 257 -28.52 -5.38 7.33
CA PHE A 257 -29.92 -5.64 7.67
C PHE A 257 -30.90 -4.79 6.85
N ALA A 258 -30.56 -3.52 6.60
CA ALA A 258 -31.36 -2.63 5.76
C ALA A 258 -31.44 -3.12 4.31
N ALA A 259 -30.36 -3.72 3.79
CA ALA A 259 -30.31 -4.33 2.46
C ALA A 259 -30.95 -5.74 2.39
N GLY A 260 -31.46 -6.28 3.50
CA GLY A 260 -32.02 -7.63 3.56
C GLY A 260 -30.98 -8.76 3.63
N GLU A 261 -29.69 -8.43 3.73
CA GLU A 261 -28.56 -9.36 3.75
C GLU A 261 -28.30 -9.96 5.15
N LYS A 262 -29.36 -10.48 5.79
CA LYS A 262 -29.35 -10.91 7.20
C LYS A 262 -28.22 -11.89 7.55
N VAL A 263 -27.91 -12.84 6.66
CA VAL A 263 -26.85 -13.83 6.86
C VAL A 263 -25.48 -13.14 6.93
N GLN A 264 -25.21 -12.17 6.05
CA GLN A 264 -23.95 -11.41 6.06
C GLN A 264 -23.84 -10.56 7.33
N GLY A 265 -24.92 -9.88 7.71
CA GLY A 265 -24.96 -9.06 8.92
C GLY A 265 -24.66 -9.87 10.19
N LEU A 266 -25.26 -11.06 10.31
CA LEU A 266 -25.01 -11.96 11.45
C LEU A 266 -23.58 -12.51 11.46
N GLU A 267 -23.05 -12.92 10.31
CA GLU A 267 -21.68 -13.40 10.18
C GLU A 267 -20.67 -12.31 10.56
N PHE A 268 -20.86 -11.10 10.02
CA PHE A 268 -20.05 -9.92 10.33
C PHE A 268 -20.03 -9.60 11.83
N ILE A 269 -21.21 -9.61 12.48
CA ILE A 269 -21.30 -9.39 13.92
C ILE A 269 -20.56 -10.50 14.69
N LYS A 270 -20.79 -11.76 14.32
CA LYS A 270 -20.20 -12.91 15.01
C LYS A 270 -18.67 -12.94 14.90
N ILE A 271 -18.12 -12.53 13.77
CA ILE A 271 -16.66 -12.47 13.56
C ILE A 271 -16.08 -11.26 14.28
N GLY A 272 -16.66 -10.07 14.10
CA GLY A 272 -16.11 -8.82 14.66
C GLY A 272 -16.32 -8.62 16.16
N ALA A 273 -17.20 -9.39 16.80
CA ALA A 273 -17.41 -9.35 18.25
C ALA A 273 -16.47 -10.28 19.06
N LYS A 274 -15.64 -11.10 18.37
CA LYS A 274 -14.60 -11.92 18.99
C LYS A 274 -13.34 -11.11 19.22
#